data_AF-A0A922SAM3-F1
#
_entry.id   AF-A0A922SAM3-F1
#
_cell.length_a   1.000
_cell.length_b   1.000
_cell.length_c   1.000
_cell.angle_alpha   90.00
_cell.angle_beta   90.00
_cell.angle_gamma   90.00
#
_symmetry.space_group_name_H-M   'P 1'
#
loop_
_entity.id
_entity.type
_entity.pdbx_description
1 polymer ?
#
loop_
_entity_poly.entity_id
_entity_poly.type
_entity_poly.pdbx_seq_one_letter_code
_entity_poly.pdbx_strand_id
1 'polypeptide(L)'
;MPPLTLEGETLGEKRRHFNKLVADAVVSKHYELTPISDTDSDINNLLKIEIACKNRNVDYVIEVMKSKDMLYASTAIKKSTWLITDPQYANIINPEYLHTQLKPYMTTKAFNKLMLHIRLNLKDESRVETFYEYFKETENACKWLQNCSIPFIENVIQNERLVPKWLFERLCNRSDNFLAYNNRVQIYPYERGNLVLFMLKSHTEEVLNIFEGEEVSRAPDLGKKRTKFLLRTCPDRIFNNFKKYSTSLDNSMLVKHVKKSEIEAFLYQNAKPN
;
A
#
# COMPACT_ATOMS: atom_id res chain seq x y z
N MET A 1 -27.26 -5.98 35.36
CA MET A 1 -26.44 -7.20 35.51
C MET A 1 -25.22 -6.88 36.34
N PRO A 2 -24.74 -7.79 37.22
CA PRO A 2 -23.46 -7.59 37.89
C PRO A 2 -22.31 -7.44 36.87
N PRO A 3 -21.25 -6.68 37.18
CA PRO A 3 -20.15 -6.48 36.25
C PRO A 3 -19.43 -7.81 35.96
N LEU A 4 -19.27 -8.14 34.68
CA LEU A 4 -18.58 -9.36 34.26
C LEU A 4 -17.12 -9.31 34.69
N THR A 5 -16.68 -10.35 35.39
CA THR A 5 -15.29 -10.50 35.83
C THR A 5 -14.59 -11.53 34.95
N LEU A 6 -13.43 -11.17 34.40
CA LEU A 6 -12.64 -12.10 33.58
C LEU A 6 -11.76 -12.97 34.47
N GLU A 7 -11.96 -14.28 34.37
CA GLU A 7 -11.11 -15.31 34.96
C GLU A 7 -9.70 -15.33 34.36
N GLY A 8 -8.73 -15.74 35.17
CA GLY A 8 -7.31 -15.84 34.81
C GLY A 8 -6.43 -14.83 35.55
N GLU A 9 -5.19 -15.23 35.84
CA GLU A 9 -4.21 -14.39 36.56
C GLU A 9 -3.49 -13.47 35.58
N THR A 10 -3.20 -13.97 34.37
CA THR A 10 -2.49 -13.22 33.33
C THR A 10 -3.44 -12.54 32.33
N LEU A 11 -2.94 -11.49 31.65
CA LEU A 11 -3.68 -10.83 30.56
C LEU A 11 -4.03 -11.81 29.42
N GLY A 12 -3.15 -12.78 29.15
CA GLY A 12 -3.39 -13.81 28.14
C GLY A 12 -4.56 -14.73 28.50
N GLU A 13 -4.63 -15.15 29.76
CA GLU A 13 -5.73 -15.98 30.26
C GLU A 13 -7.05 -15.22 30.26
N LYS A 14 -7.06 -13.97 30.76
CA LYS A 14 -8.24 -13.11 30.70
C LYS A 14 -8.75 -12.92 29.28
N ARG A 15 -7.85 -12.76 28.31
CA ARG A 15 -8.22 -12.67 26.89
C ARG A 15 -8.78 -13.98 26.35
N ARG A 16 -8.23 -15.14 26.74
CA ARG A 16 -8.76 -16.46 26.37
C ARG A 16 -10.15 -16.67 26.94
N HIS A 17 -10.36 -16.35 28.21
CA HIS A 17 -11.66 -16.43 28.85
C HIS A 17 -12.69 -15.51 28.16
N PHE A 18 -12.34 -14.25 27.88
CA PHE A 18 -13.21 -13.35 27.13
C PHE A 18 -13.61 -13.93 25.76
N ASN A 19 -12.65 -14.44 24.99
CA ASN A 19 -12.94 -15.04 23.69
C ASN A 19 -13.84 -16.28 23.80
N LYS A 20 -13.71 -17.07 24.88
CA LYS A 20 -14.58 -18.21 25.18
C LYS A 20 -16.01 -17.74 25.44
N LEU A 21 -16.21 -16.72 26.27
CA LEU A 21 -17.53 -16.13 26.54
C LEU A 21 -18.22 -15.63 25.25
N VAL A 22 -17.47 -14.98 24.35
CA VAL A 22 -18.00 -14.57 23.03
C VAL A 22 -18.45 -15.80 22.22
N ALA A 23 -17.64 -16.86 22.17
CA ALA A 23 -17.98 -18.06 21.42
C ALA A 23 -19.20 -18.78 21.99
N ASP A 24 -19.26 -18.93 23.31
CA ASP A 24 -20.37 -19.58 24.02
C ASP A 24 -21.68 -18.79 23.84
N ALA A 25 -21.62 -17.46 23.88
CA ALA A 25 -22.78 -16.60 23.64
C ALA A 25 -23.29 -16.68 22.18
N VAL A 26 -22.38 -16.78 21.21
CA VAL A 26 -22.74 -16.96 19.79
C VAL A 26 -23.39 -18.33 19.55
N VAL A 27 -22.86 -19.39 20.15
CA VAL A 27 -23.41 -20.75 20.02
C VAL A 27 -24.77 -20.88 20.69
N SER A 28 -24.91 -20.33 21.89
CA SER A 28 -26.15 -20.42 22.64
C SER A 28 -27.31 -19.68 21.98
N LYS A 29 -27.08 -18.65 21.15
CA LYS A 29 -28.11 -17.80 20.50
C LYS A 29 -29.09 -17.08 21.46
N HIS A 30 -28.90 -17.20 22.77
CA HIS A 30 -29.79 -16.60 23.78
C HIS A 30 -29.26 -15.24 24.28
N TYR A 31 -28.20 -14.71 23.69
CA TYR A 31 -27.64 -13.44 24.12
C TYR A 31 -28.40 -12.27 23.49
N GLU A 32 -29.18 -11.56 24.31
CA GLU A 32 -29.92 -10.37 23.90
C GLU A 32 -28.95 -9.18 23.73
N LEU A 33 -28.84 -8.70 22.49
CA LEU A 33 -28.02 -7.53 22.17
C LEU A 33 -28.77 -6.25 22.53
N THR A 34 -28.49 -5.72 23.71
CA THR A 34 -28.93 -4.37 24.11
C THR A 34 -27.95 -3.30 23.61
N PRO A 35 -28.42 -2.05 23.40
CA PRO A 35 -27.53 -0.94 23.06
C PRO A 35 -26.37 -0.80 24.05
N ILE A 36 -25.28 -0.19 23.58
CA ILE A 36 -24.18 0.20 24.48
C ILE A 36 -24.74 1.16 25.54
N SER A 37 -24.37 0.92 26.79
CA SER A 37 -24.76 1.76 27.92
C SER A 37 -23.53 2.28 28.64
N ASP A 38 -23.52 3.57 28.98
CA ASP A 38 -22.48 4.18 29.81
C ASP A 38 -22.53 3.66 31.26
N THR A 39 -23.63 3.00 31.65
CA THR A 39 -23.77 2.35 32.96
C THR A 39 -23.22 0.92 32.99
N ASP A 40 -22.98 0.31 31.82
CA ASP A 40 -22.37 -1.00 31.72
C ASP A 40 -20.85 -0.90 31.80
N SER A 41 -20.20 -1.94 32.31
CA SER A 41 -18.73 -2.00 32.29
C SER A 41 -18.20 -2.09 30.85
N ASP A 42 -16.98 -1.59 30.62
CA ASP A 42 -16.31 -1.71 29.31
C ASP A 42 -16.24 -3.16 28.82
N ILE A 43 -16.04 -4.11 29.74
CA ILE A 43 -15.98 -5.53 29.42
C ILE A 43 -17.33 -6.01 28.88
N ASN A 44 -18.44 -5.59 29.51
CA ASN A 44 -19.79 -5.94 29.04
C ASN A 44 -20.06 -5.34 27.66
N ASN A 45 -19.78 -4.04 27.48
CA ASN A 45 -19.97 -3.38 26.18
C ASN A 45 -19.11 -4.04 25.09
N LEU A 46 -17.84 -4.33 25.36
CA LEU A 46 -16.96 -5.03 24.42
C LEU A 46 -17.48 -6.44 24.09
N LEU A 47 -18.03 -7.16 25.06
CA LEU A 47 -18.61 -8.48 24.85
C LEU A 47 -19.79 -8.40 23.87
N LYS A 48 -20.73 -7.46 24.08
CA LYS A 48 -21.86 -7.22 23.16
C LYS A 48 -21.38 -6.92 21.74
N ILE A 49 -20.38 -6.06 21.60
CA ILE A 49 -19.80 -5.68 20.29
C ILE A 49 -19.19 -6.89 19.59
N GLU A 50 -18.36 -7.69 20.29
CA GLU A 50 -17.72 -8.87 19.68
C GLU A 50 -18.74 -9.96 19.31
N ILE A 51 -19.80 -10.15 20.12
CA ILE A 51 -20.93 -11.05 19.79
C ILE A 51 -21.68 -10.54 18.55
N ALA A 52 -22.04 -9.25 18.50
CA ALA A 52 -22.72 -8.66 17.34
C ALA A 52 -21.89 -8.81 16.06
N CYS A 53 -20.57 -8.58 16.14
CA CYS A 53 -19.66 -8.77 15.02
C CYS A 53 -19.60 -10.23 14.56
N LYS A 54 -19.59 -11.19 15.49
CA LYS A 54 -19.58 -12.64 15.18
C LYS A 54 -20.89 -13.11 14.54
N ASN A 55 -22.02 -12.61 15.04
CA ASN A 55 -23.36 -12.90 14.53
C ASN A 55 -23.71 -12.11 13.26
N ARG A 56 -22.80 -11.25 12.79
CA ARG A 56 -22.99 -10.35 11.65
C ARG A 56 -24.25 -9.48 11.75
N ASN A 57 -24.56 -8.99 12.95
CA ASN A 57 -25.65 -8.04 13.14
C ASN A 57 -25.22 -6.67 12.59
N VAL A 58 -25.62 -6.38 11.36
CA VAL A 58 -25.21 -5.19 10.60
C VAL A 58 -25.61 -3.90 11.31
N ASP A 59 -26.89 -3.78 11.68
CA ASP A 59 -27.43 -2.55 12.25
C ASP A 59 -26.76 -2.21 13.58
N TYR A 60 -26.58 -3.21 14.44
CA TYR A 60 -25.87 -3.04 15.71
C TYR A 60 -24.43 -2.58 15.48
N VAL A 61 -23.71 -3.26 14.58
CA VAL A 61 -22.31 -2.93 14.30
C VAL A 61 -22.19 -1.50 13.75
N ILE A 62 -23.06 -1.11 12.81
CA ILE A 62 -23.10 0.25 12.25
C ILE A 62 -23.35 1.28 13.37
N GLU A 63 -24.28 1.01 14.28
CA GLU A 63 -24.57 1.94 15.36
C GLU A 63 -23.38 2.08 16.34
N VAL A 64 -22.70 0.97 16.66
CA VAL A 64 -21.48 1.02 17.47
C VAL A 64 -20.36 1.80 16.78
N MET A 65 -20.23 1.73 15.45
CA MET A 65 -19.23 2.51 14.72
C MET A 65 -19.44 4.02 14.87
N LYS A 66 -20.68 4.48 15.11
CA LYS A 66 -21.02 5.89 15.37
C LYS A 66 -20.72 6.33 16.80
N SER A 67 -20.38 5.41 17.70
CA SER A 67 -20.06 5.74 19.09
C SER A 67 -18.95 6.78 19.18
N LYS A 68 -19.08 7.69 20.16
CA LYS A 68 -18.04 8.65 20.53
C LYS A 68 -16.86 7.97 21.22
N ASP A 69 -17.10 6.78 21.80
CA ASP A 69 -16.04 5.99 22.42
C ASP A 69 -15.21 5.28 21.34
N MET A 70 -13.94 5.68 21.25
CA MET A 70 -13.01 5.12 20.28
C MET A 70 -12.63 3.67 20.57
N LEU A 71 -12.71 3.18 21.80
CA LEU A 71 -12.51 1.76 22.13
C LEU A 71 -13.60 0.93 21.45
N TYR A 72 -14.86 1.37 21.56
CA TYR A 72 -16.01 0.66 21.01
C TYR A 72 -16.05 0.74 19.48
N ALA A 73 -15.99 1.96 18.92
CA ALA A 73 -16.00 2.17 17.48
C ALA A 73 -14.83 1.45 16.79
N SER A 74 -13.62 1.51 17.37
CA SER A 74 -12.46 0.79 16.83
C SER A 74 -12.64 -0.73 16.86
N THR A 75 -13.25 -1.25 17.91
CA THR A 75 -13.47 -2.69 18.06
C THR A 75 -14.47 -3.18 17.02
N ALA A 76 -15.59 -2.47 16.85
CA ALA A 76 -16.58 -2.76 15.82
C ALA A 76 -15.95 -2.74 14.41
N ILE A 77 -15.22 -1.68 14.05
CA ILE A 77 -14.53 -1.57 12.76
C ILE A 77 -13.58 -2.77 12.54
N LYS A 78 -12.72 -3.08 13.51
CA LYS A 78 -11.71 -4.14 13.37
C LYS A 78 -12.32 -5.54 13.27
N LYS A 79 -13.41 -5.80 14.01
CA LYS A 79 -14.03 -7.14 14.12
C LYS A 79 -15.04 -7.42 13.02
N SER A 80 -15.48 -6.39 12.28
CA SER A 80 -16.46 -6.49 11.20
C SER A 80 -15.85 -6.46 9.80
N THR A 81 -14.64 -7.00 9.60
CA THR A 81 -14.02 -7.09 8.26
C THR A 81 -14.91 -7.78 7.21
N TRP A 82 -15.86 -8.61 7.65
CA TRP A 82 -16.88 -9.21 6.79
C TRP A 82 -17.76 -8.17 6.09
N LEU A 83 -18.03 -7.00 6.68
CA LEU A 83 -18.77 -5.90 6.01
C LEU A 83 -18.02 -5.40 4.77
N ILE A 84 -16.69 -5.48 4.79
CA ILE A 84 -15.84 -5.00 3.70
C ILE A 84 -15.66 -6.08 2.64
N THR A 85 -15.39 -7.30 3.08
CA THR A 85 -14.93 -8.40 2.22
C THR A 85 -16.06 -9.19 1.56
N ASP A 86 -17.25 -9.23 2.17
CA ASP A 86 -18.38 -9.99 1.65
C ASP A 86 -19.23 -9.11 0.70
N PRO A 87 -19.44 -9.52 -0.57
CA PRO A 87 -20.15 -8.73 -1.58
C PRO A 87 -21.57 -8.33 -1.19
N GLN A 88 -22.27 -9.11 -0.34
CA GLN A 88 -23.65 -8.80 0.05
C GLN A 88 -23.81 -7.47 0.80
N TYR A 89 -22.71 -6.92 1.35
CA TYR A 89 -22.70 -5.64 2.07
C TYR A 89 -22.11 -4.48 1.26
N ALA A 90 -21.94 -4.66 -0.07
CA ALA A 90 -21.39 -3.61 -0.94
C ALA A 90 -22.22 -2.32 -0.95
N ASN A 91 -23.53 -2.42 -0.71
CA ASN A 91 -24.44 -1.28 -0.56
C ASN A 91 -24.20 -0.44 0.71
N ILE A 92 -23.46 -0.96 1.69
CA ILE A 92 -23.06 -0.25 2.91
C ILE A 92 -21.61 0.24 2.79
N ILE A 93 -20.71 -0.62 2.32
CA ILE A 93 -19.30 -0.28 2.09
C ILE A 93 -19.11 0.17 0.64
N ASN A 94 -19.62 1.37 0.35
CA ASN A 94 -19.37 2.17 -0.85
C ASN A 94 -19.20 3.65 -0.45
N PRO A 95 -18.52 4.47 -1.26
CA PRO A 95 -18.18 5.83 -0.87
C PRO A 95 -19.39 6.72 -0.57
N GLU A 96 -20.49 6.58 -1.31
CA GLU A 96 -21.69 7.41 -1.12
C GLU A 96 -22.36 7.14 0.24
N TYR A 97 -22.63 5.88 0.57
CA TYR A 97 -23.22 5.50 1.86
C TYR A 97 -22.32 5.93 3.02
N LEU A 98 -21.02 5.69 2.92
CA LEU A 98 -20.06 6.06 3.96
C LEU A 98 -20.06 7.57 4.23
N HIS A 99 -20.14 8.40 3.20
CA HIS A 99 -20.08 9.85 3.34
C HIS A 99 -21.41 10.50 3.70
N THR A 100 -22.54 9.92 3.28
CA THR A 100 -23.88 10.49 3.52
C THR A 100 -24.53 9.92 4.78
N GLN A 101 -24.34 8.62 5.05
CA GLN A 101 -25.05 7.91 6.14
C GLN A 101 -24.19 7.63 7.36
N LEU A 102 -22.86 7.54 7.24
CA LEU A 102 -21.99 7.25 8.39
C LEU A 102 -21.19 8.46 8.85
N LYS A 103 -20.49 9.14 7.94
CA LYS A 103 -19.60 10.26 8.27
C LYS A 103 -20.26 11.35 9.15
N PRO A 104 -21.53 11.77 8.92
CA PRO A 104 -22.14 12.82 9.76
C PRO A 104 -22.36 12.41 11.22
N TYR A 105 -22.44 11.10 11.50
CA TYR A 105 -22.75 10.57 12.82
C TYR A 105 -21.53 9.95 13.52
N MET A 106 -20.41 9.79 12.82
CA MET A 106 -19.16 9.30 13.36
C MET A 106 -18.25 10.45 13.79
N THR A 107 -17.38 10.20 14.77
CA THR A 107 -16.24 11.10 14.99
C THR A 107 -15.28 11.04 13.80
N THR A 108 -14.61 12.15 13.49
CA THR A 108 -13.59 12.19 12.41
C THR A 108 -12.53 11.11 12.58
N LYS A 109 -12.13 10.81 13.82
CA LYS A 109 -11.14 9.77 14.14
C LYS A 109 -11.68 8.37 13.85
N ALA A 110 -12.93 8.07 14.22
CA ALA A 110 -13.57 6.79 13.91
C ALA A 110 -13.75 6.62 12.39
N PHE A 111 -14.21 7.66 11.69
CA PHE A 111 -14.41 7.62 10.23
C PHE A 111 -13.08 7.40 9.49
N ASN A 112 -12.02 8.12 9.85
CA ASN A 112 -10.70 7.92 9.27
C ASN A 112 -10.17 6.50 9.50
N LYS A 113 -10.46 5.91 10.66
CA LYS A 113 -10.10 4.52 10.96
C LYS A 113 -10.89 3.52 10.13
N LEU A 114 -12.19 3.76 9.92
CA LEU A 114 -13.03 2.96 9.02
C LEU A 114 -12.49 3.02 7.59
N MET A 115 -12.24 4.22 7.06
CA MET A 115 -11.70 4.41 5.71
C MET A 115 -10.34 3.72 5.51
N LEU A 116 -9.45 3.80 6.51
CA LEU A 116 -8.19 3.06 6.50
C LEU A 116 -8.43 1.55 6.49
N HIS A 117 -9.33 1.05 7.34
CA HIS A 117 -9.64 -0.38 7.44
C HIS A 117 -10.23 -0.92 6.13
N ILE A 118 -11.14 -0.17 5.49
CA ILE A 118 -11.66 -0.51 4.16
C ILE A 118 -10.52 -0.62 3.14
N ARG A 119 -9.67 0.40 3.03
CA ARG A 119 -8.57 0.40 2.05
C ARG A 119 -7.60 -0.77 2.23
N LEU A 120 -7.37 -1.21 3.46
CA LEU A 120 -6.47 -2.33 3.74
C LEU A 120 -7.08 -3.70 3.37
N ASN A 121 -8.40 -3.85 3.50
CA ASN A 121 -9.10 -5.14 3.40
C ASN A 121 -9.93 -5.32 2.12
N LEU A 122 -10.34 -4.25 1.43
CA LEU A 122 -11.09 -4.33 0.18
C LEU A 122 -10.14 -4.74 -0.96
N LYS A 123 -10.41 -5.89 -1.59
CA LYS A 123 -9.63 -6.46 -2.70
C LYS A 123 -10.40 -6.61 -4.00
N ASP A 124 -11.72 -6.41 -3.95
CA ASP A 124 -12.57 -6.39 -5.14
C ASP A 124 -12.24 -5.16 -5.98
N GLU A 125 -11.71 -5.39 -7.19
CA GLU A 125 -11.17 -4.32 -8.05
C GLU A 125 -12.26 -3.32 -8.45
N SER A 126 -13.45 -3.80 -8.85
CA SER A 126 -14.56 -2.94 -9.27
C SER A 126 -15.04 -2.01 -8.13
N ARG A 127 -15.11 -2.54 -6.91
CA ARG A 127 -15.47 -1.74 -5.74
C ARG A 127 -14.37 -0.73 -5.38
N VAL A 128 -13.10 -1.11 -5.47
CA VAL A 128 -11.98 -0.18 -5.27
C VAL A 128 -11.99 0.93 -6.32
N GLU A 129 -12.29 0.62 -7.59
CA GLU A 129 -12.41 1.60 -8.67
C GLU A 129 -13.52 2.62 -8.38
N THR A 130 -14.65 2.16 -7.81
CA THR A 130 -15.72 3.06 -7.34
C THR A 130 -15.21 4.04 -6.27
N PHE A 131 -14.37 3.58 -5.34
CA PHE A 131 -13.71 4.47 -4.38
C PHE A 131 -12.72 5.43 -5.05
N TYR A 132 -11.95 4.96 -6.04
CA TYR A 132 -11.05 5.85 -6.79
C TYR A 132 -11.84 6.97 -7.47
N GLU A 133 -12.89 6.64 -8.23
CA GLU A 133 -13.71 7.62 -8.95
C GLU A 133 -14.31 8.68 -8.03
N TYR A 134 -14.81 8.26 -6.86
CA TYR A 134 -15.36 9.19 -5.87
C TYR A 134 -14.32 10.16 -5.33
N PHE A 135 -13.06 9.73 -5.21
CA PHE A 135 -11.96 10.53 -4.66
C PHE A 135 -11.03 11.12 -5.72
N LYS A 136 -11.31 10.98 -7.01
CA LYS A 136 -10.35 11.25 -8.10
C LYS A 136 -9.78 12.66 -8.08
N GLU A 137 -10.59 13.65 -7.75
CA GLU A 137 -10.20 15.07 -7.65
C GLU A 137 -9.37 15.38 -6.39
N THR A 138 -9.16 14.40 -5.52
CA THR A 138 -8.42 14.58 -4.26
C THR A 138 -7.06 13.88 -4.31
N GLU A 139 -6.14 14.32 -3.45
CA GLU A 139 -4.86 13.65 -3.21
C GLU A 139 -5.03 12.21 -2.71
N ASN A 140 -6.22 11.85 -2.21
CA ASN A 140 -6.49 10.52 -1.68
C ASN A 140 -6.74 9.46 -2.75
N ALA A 141 -7.00 9.82 -4.01
CA ALA A 141 -7.32 8.83 -5.04
C ALA A 141 -6.19 7.82 -5.26
N CYS A 142 -4.93 8.27 -5.24
CA CYS A 142 -3.75 7.42 -5.40
C CYS A 142 -3.66 6.30 -4.33
N LYS A 143 -4.26 6.51 -3.15
CA LYS A 143 -4.31 5.49 -2.09
C LYS A 143 -5.21 4.30 -2.48
N TRP A 144 -6.20 4.52 -3.34
CA TRP A 144 -7.10 3.48 -3.87
C TRP A 144 -6.55 2.82 -5.13
N LEU A 145 -5.89 3.62 -5.99
CA LEU A 145 -5.40 3.18 -7.30
C LEU A 145 -4.57 1.89 -7.24
N GLN A 146 -3.75 1.71 -6.21
CA GLN A 146 -2.89 0.51 -6.05
C GLN A 146 -3.64 -0.84 -6.07
N ASN A 147 -4.93 -0.85 -5.73
CA ASN A 147 -5.77 -2.06 -5.66
C ASN A 147 -6.81 -2.13 -6.79
N CYS A 148 -6.82 -1.21 -7.75
CA CYS A 148 -7.70 -1.27 -8.93
C CYS A 148 -7.22 -2.34 -9.91
N SER A 149 -7.99 -2.65 -10.96
CA SER A 149 -7.52 -3.56 -12.02
C SER A 149 -6.33 -2.95 -12.78
N ILE A 150 -5.47 -3.79 -13.36
CA ILE A 150 -4.32 -3.31 -14.15
C ILE A 150 -4.76 -2.39 -15.30
N PRO A 151 -5.77 -2.75 -16.13
CA PRO A 151 -6.22 -1.89 -17.22
C PRO A 151 -6.73 -0.52 -16.73
N PHE A 152 -7.42 -0.50 -15.59
CA PHE A 152 -7.89 0.75 -15.00
C PHE A 152 -6.71 1.64 -14.56
N ILE A 153 -5.71 1.05 -13.90
CA ILE A 153 -4.52 1.79 -13.46
C ILE A 153 -3.76 2.36 -14.67
N GLU A 154 -3.58 1.57 -15.72
CA GLU A 154 -2.93 2.02 -16.96
C GLU A 154 -3.67 3.22 -17.58
N ASN A 155 -5.00 3.15 -17.69
CA ASN A 155 -5.82 4.25 -18.19
C ASN A 155 -5.64 5.53 -17.36
N VAL A 156 -5.71 5.43 -16.03
CA VAL A 156 -5.55 6.56 -15.11
C VAL A 156 -4.17 7.22 -15.28
N ILE A 157 -3.11 6.42 -15.33
CA ILE A 157 -1.74 6.92 -15.44
C ILE A 157 -1.52 7.60 -16.80
N GLN A 158 -2.06 7.02 -17.87
CA GLN A 158 -1.96 7.58 -19.22
C GLN A 158 -2.72 8.90 -19.36
N ASN A 159 -3.98 8.92 -18.90
CA ASN A 159 -4.92 9.94 -19.35
C ASN A 159 -5.26 10.98 -18.27
N GLU A 160 -5.16 10.63 -16.99
CA GLU A 160 -5.76 11.45 -15.93
C GLU A 160 -4.72 12.16 -15.06
N ARG A 161 -3.68 11.44 -14.60
CA ARG A 161 -2.73 12.03 -13.63
C ARG A 161 -1.36 11.42 -13.59
N LEU A 162 -0.44 12.21 -13.04
CA LEU A 162 0.86 11.72 -12.58
C LEU A 162 0.69 10.95 -11.27
N VAL A 163 1.54 9.94 -11.06
CA VAL A 163 1.55 9.14 -9.82
C VAL A 163 2.73 9.52 -8.92
N PRO A 164 2.55 9.45 -7.59
CA PRO A 164 3.66 9.66 -6.67
C PRO A 164 4.64 8.48 -6.70
N LYS A 165 5.91 8.76 -6.40
CA LYS A 165 7.01 7.76 -6.38
C LYS A 165 6.66 6.48 -5.60
N TRP A 166 6.10 6.62 -4.39
CA TRP A 166 5.76 5.47 -3.54
C TRP A 166 4.73 4.53 -4.18
N LEU A 167 3.84 5.07 -5.02
CA LEU A 167 2.84 4.28 -5.72
C LEU A 167 3.47 3.58 -6.92
N PHE A 168 4.29 4.29 -7.69
CA PHE A 168 5.00 3.72 -8.84
C PHE A 168 5.81 2.47 -8.48
N GLU A 169 6.60 2.53 -7.40
CA GLU A 169 7.38 1.37 -6.94
C GLU A 169 6.49 0.16 -6.59
N ARG A 170 5.32 0.40 -5.97
CA ARG A 170 4.36 -0.66 -5.65
C ARG A 170 3.72 -1.24 -6.91
N LEU A 171 3.39 -0.40 -7.88
CA LEU A 171 2.79 -0.82 -9.15
C LEU A 171 3.78 -1.68 -9.94
N CYS A 172 5.05 -1.27 -10.05
CA CYS A 172 6.09 -2.08 -10.68
C CYS A 172 6.31 -3.45 -10.02
N ASN A 173 6.13 -3.54 -8.70
CA ASN A 173 6.19 -4.83 -8.00
C ASN A 173 4.95 -5.71 -8.28
N ARG A 174 3.84 -5.12 -8.74
CA ARG A 174 2.63 -5.84 -9.13
C ARG A 174 2.66 -6.26 -10.60
N SER A 175 3.18 -5.41 -11.48
CA SER A 175 3.38 -5.68 -12.89
C SER A 175 4.55 -4.84 -13.41
N ASP A 176 5.49 -5.48 -14.09
CA ASP A 176 6.66 -4.87 -14.73
C ASP A 176 6.28 -3.89 -15.84
N ASN A 177 5.14 -4.09 -16.51
CA ASN A 177 4.60 -3.16 -17.51
C ASN A 177 4.54 -1.71 -17.01
N PHE A 178 4.36 -1.50 -15.69
CA PHE A 178 4.29 -0.15 -15.15
C PHE A 178 5.60 0.64 -15.29
N LEU A 179 6.73 -0.03 -15.53
CA LEU A 179 8.02 0.61 -15.79
C LEU A 179 7.97 1.52 -17.02
N ALA A 180 7.12 1.19 -18.02
CA ALA A 180 6.91 2.02 -19.20
C ALA A 180 6.35 3.41 -18.86
N TYR A 181 5.68 3.56 -17.71
CA TYR A 181 5.12 4.83 -17.25
C TYR A 181 6.03 5.60 -16.28
N ASN A 182 7.33 5.32 -16.24
CA ASN A 182 8.28 6.05 -15.39
C ASN A 182 8.25 7.58 -15.63
N ASN A 183 7.87 8.01 -16.84
CA ASN A 183 7.72 9.42 -17.17
C ASN A 183 6.46 10.09 -16.60
N ARG A 184 5.49 9.29 -16.16
CA ARG A 184 4.25 9.72 -15.51
C ARG A 184 4.36 9.78 -13.99
N VAL A 185 5.58 9.79 -13.45
CA VAL A 185 5.84 9.90 -12.02
C VAL A 185 6.16 11.34 -11.63
N GLN A 186 5.54 11.82 -10.55
CA GLN A 186 5.70 13.18 -10.04
C GLN A 186 7.03 13.33 -9.27
N ILE A 187 8.13 13.44 -10.02
CA ILE A 187 9.51 13.57 -9.51
C ILE A 187 10.30 14.58 -10.36
N TYR A 188 11.42 15.05 -9.83
CA TYR A 188 12.34 15.86 -10.62
C TYR A 188 13.08 15.01 -11.66
N PRO A 189 13.42 15.55 -12.84
CA PRO A 189 14.11 14.80 -13.89
C PRO A 189 15.40 14.10 -13.43
N TYR A 190 16.19 14.75 -12.57
CA TYR A 190 17.44 14.18 -12.06
C TYR A 190 17.23 12.96 -11.12
N GLU A 191 16.03 12.76 -10.59
CA GLU A 191 15.70 11.62 -9.72
C GLU A 191 15.22 10.40 -10.50
N ARG A 192 14.95 10.54 -11.81
CA ARG A 192 14.32 9.50 -12.64
C ARG A 192 15.18 8.26 -12.79
N GLY A 193 16.49 8.42 -12.92
CA GLY A 193 17.41 7.28 -12.85
C GLY A 193 17.29 6.52 -11.51
N ASN A 194 17.22 7.23 -10.39
CA ASN A 194 17.12 6.60 -9.07
C ASN A 194 15.79 5.85 -8.86
N LEU A 195 14.71 6.32 -9.49
CA LEU A 195 13.37 5.74 -9.37
C LEU A 195 13.33 4.26 -9.77
N VAL A 196 14.08 3.86 -10.80
CA VAL A 196 13.97 2.52 -11.41
C VAL A 196 15.09 1.56 -10.97
N LEU A 197 16.02 2.02 -10.13
CA LEU A 197 17.18 1.23 -9.68
C LEU A 197 16.82 -0.07 -8.95
N PHE A 198 15.64 -0.14 -8.34
CA PHE A 198 15.18 -1.36 -7.67
C PHE A 198 14.88 -2.50 -8.66
N MET A 199 14.58 -2.17 -9.93
CA MET A 199 14.30 -3.13 -11.01
C MET A 199 15.53 -3.53 -11.80
N LEU A 200 16.70 -2.88 -11.58
CA LEU A 200 17.88 -3.04 -12.43
C LEU A 200 18.30 -4.50 -12.68
N LYS A 201 18.13 -5.37 -11.69
CA LYS A 201 18.52 -6.78 -11.82
C LYS A 201 17.47 -7.65 -12.51
N SER A 202 16.19 -7.33 -12.37
CA SER A 202 15.09 -8.12 -12.93
C SER A 202 14.72 -7.67 -14.35
N HIS A 203 14.92 -6.39 -14.66
CA HIS A 203 14.54 -5.75 -15.92
C HIS A 203 15.71 -4.86 -16.40
N THR A 204 16.86 -5.50 -16.64
CA THR A 204 18.11 -4.78 -16.94
C THR A 204 17.98 -3.94 -18.20
N GLU A 205 17.46 -4.51 -19.29
CA GLU A 205 17.40 -3.84 -20.58
C GLU A 205 16.50 -2.59 -20.52
N GLU A 206 15.33 -2.71 -19.90
CA GLU A 206 14.37 -1.62 -19.74
C GLU A 206 14.92 -0.50 -18.85
N VAL A 207 15.59 -0.86 -17.76
CA VAL A 207 16.20 0.13 -16.87
C VAL A 207 17.36 0.85 -17.55
N LEU A 208 18.19 0.15 -18.32
CA LEU A 208 19.26 0.78 -19.09
C LEU A 208 18.71 1.67 -20.21
N ASN A 209 17.60 1.29 -20.86
CA ASN A 209 16.92 2.16 -21.82
C ASN A 209 16.47 3.47 -21.16
N ILE A 210 15.96 3.42 -19.93
CA ILE A 210 15.58 4.60 -19.16
C ILE A 210 16.81 5.44 -18.81
N PHE A 211 17.91 4.83 -18.37
CA PHE A 211 19.14 5.56 -18.04
C PHE A 211 19.74 6.26 -19.24
N GLU A 212 19.65 5.65 -20.41
CA GLU A 212 20.24 6.14 -21.66
C GLU A 212 19.33 7.13 -22.39
N GLY A 213 18.04 7.15 -22.04
CA GLY A 213 17.05 8.09 -22.57
C GLY A 213 17.36 9.57 -22.28
N GLU A 214 16.69 10.44 -23.03
CA GLU A 214 16.86 11.90 -22.96
C GLU A 214 16.37 12.50 -21.64
N GLU A 215 15.37 11.87 -21.02
CA GLU A 215 14.76 12.35 -19.77
C GLU A 215 15.68 12.21 -18.55
N VAL A 216 16.72 11.38 -18.65
CA VAL A 216 17.71 11.16 -17.60
C VAL A 216 18.99 11.89 -17.98
N SER A 217 19.24 13.04 -17.36
CA SER A 217 20.44 13.85 -17.66
C SER A 217 21.75 13.09 -17.37
N ARG A 218 21.75 12.27 -16.31
CA ARG A 218 22.90 11.46 -15.88
C ARG A 218 22.42 10.16 -15.22
N ALA A 219 23.11 9.07 -15.50
CA ALA A 219 22.81 7.79 -14.85
C ALA A 219 22.96 7.91 -13.31
N PRO A 220 22.12 7.24 -12.52
CA PRO A 220 22.19 7.30 -11.07
C PRO A 220 23.46 6.61 -10.55
N ASP A 221 23.90 6.94 -9.32
CA ASP A 221 25.02 6.23 -8.70
C ASP A 221 24.69 4.73 -8.52
N LEU A 222 25.52 3.89 -9.15
CA LEU A 222 25.35 2.44 -9.16
C LEU A 222 26.02 1.80 -7.95
N GLY A 223 27.05 2.44 -7.39
CA GLY A 223 27.93 1.87 -6.39
C GLY A 223 28.57 0.54 -6.81
N LYS A 224 29.35 -0.04 -5.91
CA LYS A 224 30.15 -1.25 -6.19
C LYS A 224 29.34 -2.45 -6.66
N LYS A 225 28.19 -2.73 -6.00
CA LYS A 225 27.39 -3.95 -6.26
C LYS A 225 26.71 -3.92 -7.63
N ARG A 226 26.09 -2.80 -8.01
CA ARG A 226 25.39 -2.70 -9.31
C ARG A 226 26.38 -2.51 -10.45
N THR A 227 27.45 -1.75 -10.24
CA THR A 227 28.56 -1.64 -11.22
C THR A 227 29.11 -3.03 -11.56
N LYS A 228 29.42 -3.84 -10.54
CA LYS A 228 29.88 -5.23 -10.74
C LYS A 228 28.88 -6.07 -11.53
N PHE A 229 27.59 -5.90 -11.27
CA PHE A 229 26.54 -6.63 -11.96
C PHE A 229 26.48 -6.25 -13.46
N LEU A 230 26.46 -4.95 -13.77
CA LEU A 230 26.36 -4.47 -15.15
C LEU A 230 27.60 -4.81 -15.97
N LEU A 231 28.81 -4.61 -15.42
CA LEU A 231 30.05 -4.97 -16.11
C LEU A 231 30.22 -6.49 -16.36
N ARG A 232 29.42 -7.33 -15.70
CA ARG A 232 29.40 -8.78 -15.94
C ARG A 232 28.32 -9.20 -16.92
N THR A 233 27.20 -8.48 -16.92
CA THR A 233 25.98 -8.89 -17.63
C THR A 233 25.90 -8.24 -19.01
N CYS A 234 26.26 -6.96 -19.11
CA CYS A 234 26.15 -6.16 -20.34
C CYS A 234 27.37 -5.22 -20.50
N PRO A 235 28.62 -5.73 -20.45
CA PRO A 235 29.83 -4.90 -20.48
C PRO A 235 29.88 -4.00 -21.72
N ASP A 236 29.60 -4.54 -22.90
CA ASP A 236 29.71 -3.81 -24.17
C ASP A 236 28.76 -2.61 -24.20
N ARG A 237 27.52 -2.77 -23.73
CA ARG A 237 26.53 -1.68 -23.64
C ARG A 237 27.02 -0.55 -22.73
N ILE A 238 27.58 -0.89 -21.56
CA ILE A 238 28.11 0.09 -20.62
C ILE A 238 29.34 0.81 -21.19
N PHE A 239 30.25 0.09 -21.84
CA PHE A 239 31.45 0.68 -22.43
C PHE A 239 31.15 1.53 -23.66
N ASN A 240 30.22 1.11 -24.53
CA ASN A 240 29.80 1.89 -25.69
C ASN A 240 29.09 3.20 -25.28
N ASN A 241 28.38 3.19 -24.15
CA ASN A 241 27.72 4.37 -23.58
C ASN A 241 28.50 4.98 -22.41
N PHE A 242 29.83 4.76 -22.32
CA PHE A 242 30.61 5.10 -21.13
C PHE A 242 30.48 6.55 -20.70
N LYS A 243 30.37 7.52 -21.62
CA LYS A 243 30.16 8.93 -21.29
C LYS A 243 28.97 9.14 -20.34
N LYS A 244 27.85 8.42 -20.56
CA LYS A 244 26.63 8.48 -19.74
C LYS A 244 26.84 7.91 -18.33
N TYR A 245 27.68 6.90 -18.21
CA TYR A 245 27.92 6.13 -16.98
C TYR A 245 29.20 6.51 -16.23
N SER A 246 30.08 7.29 -16.84
CA SER A 246 31.46 7.58 -16.39
C SER A 246 31.53 8.06 -14.95
N THR A 247 30.52 8.80 -14.52
CA THR A 247 30.43 9.42 -13.20
C THR A 247 29.50 8.65 -12.25
N SER A 248 28.98 7.50 -12.68
CA SER A 248 27.99 6.68 -11.98
C SER A 248 28.52 5.29 -11.63
N LEU A 249 29.59 4.86 -12.31
CA LEU A 249 30.26 3.58 -12.08
C LEU A 249 31.26 3.66 -10.93
N ASP A 250 31.37 2.58 -10.18
CA ASP A 250 32.42 2.41 -9.17
C ASP A 250 33.78 2.15 -9.84
N ASN A 251 34.73 3.08 -9.64
CA ASN A 251 36.07 3.01 -10.23
C ASN A 251 36.82 1.71 -9.87
N SER A 252 36.67 1.22 -8.63
CA SER A 252 37.36 0.00 -8.19
C SER A 252 36.87 -1.24 -8.93
N MET A 253 35.61 -1.23 -9.39
CA MET A 253 35.04 -2.29 -10.20
C MET A 253 35.36 -2.13 -11.67
N LEU A 254 35.37 -0.90 -12.19
CA LEU A 254 35.74 -0.59 -13.58
C LEU A 254 37.15 -1.09 -13.90
N VAL A 255 38.14 -0.73 -13.08
CA VAL A 255 39.55 -1.13 -13.25
C VAL A 255 39.75 -2.64 -13.24
N LYS A 256 38.85 -3.39 -12.58
CA LYS A 256 38.91 -4.87 -12.55
C LYS A 256 38.36 -5.53 -13.81
N HIS A 257 37.53 -4.84 -14.59
CA HIS A 257 36.90 -5.40 -15.78
C HIS A 257 37.51 -4.87 -17.09
N VAL A 258 38.25 -3.76 -17.05
CA VAL A 258 39.08 -3.33 -18.18
C VAL A 258 40.44 -4.04 -18.10
N LYS A 259 40.89 -4.66 -19.20
CA LYS A 259 42.21 -5.29 -19.23
C LYS A 259 43.29 -4.24 -19.05
N LYS A 260 44.31 -4.54 -18.23
CA LYS A 260 45.42 -3.61 -17.94
C LYS A 260 46.08 -3.04 -19.21
N SER A 261 46.23 -3.84 -20.25
CA SER A 261 46.81 -3.45 -21.54
C SER A 261 45.95 -2.48 -22.35
N GLU A 262 44.67 -2.35 -22.04
CA GLU A 262 43.68 -1.57 -22.80
C GLU A 262 43.22 -0.32 -22.03
N ILE A 263 43.59 -0.16 -20.75
CA ILE A 263 43.15 0.94 -19.88
C ILE A 263 43.56 2.31 -20.43
N GLU A 264 44.82 2.48 -20.86
CA GLU A 264 45.30 3.76 -21.39
C GLU A 264 44.52 4.15 -22.65
N ALA A 265 44.42 3.25 -23.62
CA ALA A 265 43.67 3.47 -24.85
C ALA A 265 42.20 3.80 -24.58
N PHE A 266 41.57 3.09 -23.65
CA PHE A 266 40.18 3.33 -23.22
C PHE A 266 40.01 4.72 -22.59
N LEU A 267 40.90 5.11 -21.68
CA LEU A 267 40.86 6.44 -21.04
C LEU A 267 41.10 7.56 -22.06
N TYR A 268 42.05 7.39 -22.98
CA TYR A 268 42.32 8.37 -24.04
C TYR A 268 41.13 8.55 -24.99
N GLN A 269 40.42 7.47 -25.32
CA GLN A 269 39.22 7.55 -26.16
C GLN A 269 38.07 8.29 -25.48
N ASN A 270 37.94 8.14 -24.16
CA ASN A 270 36.82 8.69 -23.39
C ASN A 270 37.12 10.03 -22.70
N ALA A 271 38.38 10.50 -22.71
CA ALA A 271 38.81 11.79 -22.15
C ALA A 271 38.67 12.98 -23.12
N LYS A 272 38.44 12.73 -24.41
CA LYS A 272 38.26 13.81 -25.40
C LYS A 272 36.88 14.46 -25.25
N PRO A 273 36.78 15.78 -25.03
CA PRO A 273 35.51 16.48 -25.13
C PRO A 273 35.06 16.51 -26.60
N ASN A 274 33.78 16.21 -26.85
CA ASN A 274 33.09 16.65 -28.06
C ASN A 274 32.57 18.06 -27.81
#